data_AF-A0A847HWM9-F1
#
_entry.id   AF-A0A847HWM9-F1
#
_cell.length_a   1.000
_cell.length_b   1.000
_cell.length_c   1.000
_cell.angle_alpha   90.00
_cell.angle_beta   90.00
_cell.angle_gamma   90.00
#
_symmetry.space_group_name_H-M   'P 1'
#
loop_
_entity.id
_entity.type
_entity.pdbx_description
1 polymer ?
#
loop_
_entity_poly.entity_id
_entity_poly.type
_entity_poly.pdbx_seq_one_letter_code
_entity_poly.pdbx_strand_id
1 'polypeptide(L)'
;MSWRQRALERLGGERFHVLVIGGGATGAGIALDAAARGLDVALVEAQDFAEGTSSRSTKLLHGGVRYLEAAVKKLDGGQLRLVRSALHERRTLLDIAPHLTRRVPLLTPLYQWWEAPYYLTGLKLYDLLSGGRFRIGASTFLSPDRTVELVPELKREGLKGSVRYFDGQFDDARMVIAILRRAAAEGAVVVNHAAVTALRKQGG
;
A
#
# COMPACT_ATOMS: atom_id res chain seq x y z
N MET A 1 -2.71 21.60 -27.98
CA MET A 1 -3.75 20.69 -27.45
C MET A 1 -3.25 20.02 -26.17
N SER A 2 -4.01 20.11 -25.06
CA SER A 2 -3.60 19.52 -23.78
C SER A 2 -3.69 17.99 -23.81
N TRP A 3 -2.99 17.30 -22.90
CA TRP A 3 -3.06 15.84 -22.79
C TRP A 3 -4.50 15.36 -22.53
N ARG A 4 -5.24 16.08 -21.68
CA ARG A 4 -6.62 15.75 -21.30
C ARG A 4 -7.58 15.91 -22.47
N GLN A 5 -7.39 16.94 -23.30
CA GLN A 5 -8.25 17.14 -24.47
C GLN A 5 -8.10 15.99 -25.47
N ARG A 6 -6.86 15.53 -25.73
CA ARG A 6 -6.64 14.33 -26.55
C ARG A 6 -7.29 13.07 -25.95
N ALA A 7 -7.19 12.90 -24.63
CA ALA A 7 -7.80 11.76 -23.95
C ALA A 7 -9.34 11.79 -24.07
N LEU A 8 -9.97 12.97 -23.97
CA LEU A 8 -11.42 13.14 -24.17
C LEU A 8 -11.87 12.82 -25.60
N GLU A 9 -11.10 13.23 -26.60
CA GLU A 9 -11.39 12.92 -28.00
C GLU A 9 -11.31 11.42 -28.27
N ARG A 10 -10.25 10.77 -27.79
CA ARG A 10 -10.12 9.31 -27.86
C ARG A 10 -11.28 8.61 -27.13
N LEU A 11 -11.64 9.08 -25.94
CA LEU A 11 -12.76 8.52 -25.17
C LEU A 11 -14.10 8.62 -25.92
N GLY A 12 -14.32 9.67 -26.71
CA GLY A 12 -15.54 9.85 -27.50
C GLY A 12 -15.53 9.17 -28.88
N GLY A 13 -14.36 8.83 -29.41
CA GLY A 13 -14.19 8.32 -30.78
C GLY A 13 -13.76 6.85 -30.88
N GLU A 14 -13.17 6.28 -29.83
CA GLU A 14 -12.66 4.91 -29.82
C GLU A 14 -13.63 3.93 -29.14
N ARG A 15 -13.49 2.64 -29.46
CA ARG A 15 -14.14 1.55 -28.74
C ARG A 15 -13.14 0.93 -27.78
N PHE A 16 -13.57 0.63 -26.57
CA PHE A 16 -12.74 0.04 -25.53
C PHE A 16 -13.25 -1.35 -25.17
N HIS A 17 -12.32 -2.25 -24.87
CA HIS A 17 -12.61 -3.56 -24.31
C HIS A 17 -13.03 -3.45 -22.84
N VAL A 18 -12.40 -2.52 -22.09
CA VAL A 18 -12.65 -2.33 -20.65
C VAL A 18 -12.84 -0.85 -20.34
N LEU A 19 -13.92 -0.54 -19.63
CA LEU A 19 -14.13 0.77 -18.99
C LEU A 19 -13.97 0.64 -17.48
N VAL A 20 -12.98 1.33 -16.91
CA VAL A 20 -12.73 1.43 -15.49
C VAL A 20 -13.34 2.72 -14.95
N ILE A 21 -14.19 2.62 -13.94
CA ILE A 21 -14.83 3.77 -13.30
C ILE A 21 -14.18 3.98 -11.92
N GLY A 22 -13.49 5.11 -11.76
CA GLY A 22 -12.74 5.49 -10.57
C GLY A 22 -11.22 5.44 -10.78
N GLY A 23 -10.55 6.54 -10.48
CA GLY A 23 -9.10 6.77 -10.59
C GLY A 23 -8.38 6.76 -9.25
N GLY A 24 -8.85 5.94 -8.30
CA GLY A 24 -8.12 5.57 -7.09
C GLY A 24 -7.12 4.43 -7.33
N ALA A 25 -6.49 3.93 -6.27
CA ALA A 25 -5.49 2.86 -6.33
C ALA A 25 -5.99 1.59 -7.04
N THR A 26 -7.22 1.16 -6.73
CA THR A 26 -7.84 -0.02 -7.35
C THR A 26 -8.02 0.17 -8.86
N GLY A 27 -8.65 1.27 -9.28
CA GLY A 27 -8.91 1.54 -10.69
C GLY A 27 -7.63 1.74 -11.49
N ALA A 28 -6.64 2.44 -10.91
CA ALA A 28 -5.32 2.60 -11.51
C ALA A 28 -4.63 1.25 -11.74
N GLY A 29 -4.64 0.36 -10.74
CA GLY A 29 -4.07 -0.98 -10.86
C GLY A 29 -4.76 -1.82 -11.93
N ILE A 30 -6.10 -1.81 -11.97
CA ILE A 30 -6.89 -2.51 -12.98
C ILE A 30 -6.57 -1.97 -14.39
N ALA A 31 -6.53 -0.65 -14.55
CA ALA A 31 -6.26 -0.03 -15.84
C ALA A 31 -4.85 -0.37 -16.35
N LEU A 32 -3.85 -0.33 -15.47
CA LEU A 32 -2.49 -0.73 -15.84
C LEU A 32 -2.40 -2.21 -16.22
N ASP A 33 -2.96 -3.12 -15.40
CA ASP A 33 -2.90 -4.56 -15.68
C ASP A 33 -3.62 -4.91 -16.99
N ALA A 34 -4.80 -4.35 -17.23
CA ALA A 34 -5.54 -4.57 -18.46
C ALA A 34 -4.81 -4.01 -19.70
N ALA A 35 -4.26 -2.80 -19.62
CA ALA A 35 -3.53 -2.20 -20.73
C ALA A 35 -2.22 -2.95 -21.02
N ALA A 36 -1.48 -3.36 -19.99
CA ALA A 36 -0.25 -4.15 -20.14
C ALA A 36 -0.49 -5.54 -20.77
N ARG A 37 -1.73 -6.03 -20.74
CA ARG A 37 -2.16 -7.26 -21.44
C ARG A 37 -2.64 -7.02 -22.88
N GLY A 38 -2.56 -5.79 -23.37
CA GLY A 38 -2.93 -5.41 -24.74
C GLY A 38 -4.43 -5.15 -24.94
N LEU A 39 -5.20 -4.91 -23.87
CA LEU A 39 -6.60 -4.51 -23.99
C LEU A 39 -6.71 -3.00 -24.24
N ASP A 40 -7.69 -2.60 -25.05
CA ASP A 40 -8.08 -1.20 -25.15
C ASP A 40 -8.85 -0.80 -23.89
N VAL A 41 -8.24 0.06 -23.08
CA VAL A 41 -8.77 0.47 -21.77
C VAL A 41 -9.07 1.95 -21.75
N ALA A 42 -10.25 2.30 -21.22
CA ALA A 42 -10.57 3.64 -20.77
C ALA A 42 -10.74 3.65 -19.24
N LEU A 43 -10.21 4.67 -18.57
CA LEU A 43 -10.46 4.97 -17.16
C LEU A 43 -11.01 6.39 -17.02
N VAL A 44 -12.11 6.51 -16.26
CA VAL A 44 -12.76 7.79 -15.98
C VAL A 44 -12.89 8.00 -14.47
N GLU A 45 -12.49 9.18 -14.00
CA GLU A 45 -12.58 9.62 -12.61
C GLU A 45 -13.42 10.91 -12.53
N ALA A 46 -14.37 10.95 -11.58
CA ALA A 46 -15.28 12.07 -11.41
C ALA A 46 -14.60 13.31 -10.82
N GLN A 47 -13.62 13.12 -9.93
CA GLN A 47 -12.84 14.18 -9.31
C GLN A 47 -11.40 14.23 -9.86
N ASP A 48 -10.41 14.63 -9.06
CA ASP A 48 -9.00 14.41 -9.42
C ASP A 48 -8.55 12.97 -9.09
N PHE A 49 -7.46 12.52 -9.72
CA PHE A 49 -6.89 11.20 -9.46
C PHE A 49 -6.44 11.08 -8.00
N ALA A 50 -6.69 9.92 -7.41
CA ALA A 50 -6.42 9.62 -6.00
C ALA A 50 -7.17 10.49 -4.95
N GLU A 51 -8.08 11.40 -5.33
CA GLU A 51 -8.72 12.35 -4.40
C GLU A 51 -9.56 11.67 -3.29
N GLY A 52 -10.07 10.46 -3.57
CA GLY A 52 -10.77 9.63 -2.61
C GLY A 52 -9.88 9.01 -1.52
N THR A 53 -10.22 7.80 -1.08
CA THR A 53 -9.50 7.10 0.02
C THR A 53 -8.01 6.90 -0.28
N SER A 54 -7.63 6.80 -1.55
CA SER A 54 -6.25 6.53 -1.97
C SER A 54 -5.24 7.65 -1.72
N SER A 55 -5.66 8.81 -1.22
CA SER A 55 -4.77 9.88 -0.72
C SER A 55 -4.88 10.11 0.79
N ARG A 56 -5.74 9.34 1.48
CA ARG A 56 -6.13 9.53 2.89
C ARG A 56 -5.78 8.32 3.75
N SER A 57 -4.80 7.52 3.32
CA SER A 57 -4.31 6.39 4.11
C SER A 57 -3.36 6.85 5.22
N THR A 58 -2.98 5.92 6.09
CA THR A 58 -1.87 6.11 7.05
C THR A 58 -0.50 6.19 6.36
N LYS A 59 -0.45 6.03 5.02
CA LYS A 59 0.75 6.06 4.18
C LYS A 59 1.77 4.97 4.54
N LEU A 60 1.30 3.88 5.13
CA LEU A 60 2.11 2.71 5.47
C LEU A 60 1.78 1.54 4.54
N LEU A 61 2.83 0.89 4.04
CA LEU A 61 2.76 -0.43 3.40
C LEU A 61 2.84 -1.49 4.50
N HIS A 62 1.80 -1.59 5.32
CA HIS A 62 1.80 -2.44 6.51
C HIS A 62 1.71 -3.92 6.12
N GLY A 63 2.66 -4.74 6.57
CA GLY A 63 2.63 -6.19 6.32
C GLY A 63 1.71 -6.99 7.25
N GLY A 64 0.98 -6.33 8.18
CA GLY A 64 -0.14 -6.96 8.88
C GLY A 64 0.20 -7.64 10.21
N VAL A 65 1.01 -7.01 11.07
CA VAL A 65 1.41 -7.60 12.37
C VAL A 65 0.20 -7.96 13.25
N ARG A 66 -0.87 -7.15 13.22
CA ARG A 66 -2.12 -7.43 13.97
C ARG A 66 -2.87 -8.65 13.41
N TYR A 67 -2.84 -8.84 12.09
CA TYR A 67 -3.43 -10.01 11.44
C TYR A 67 -2.63 -11.27 11.75
N LEU A 68 -1.31 -11.17 11.88
CA LEU A 68 -0.49 -12.30 12.35
C LEU A 68 -0.87 -12.73 13.76
N GLU A 69 -1.06 -11.77 14.66
CA GLU A 69 -1.52 -12.06 16.02
C GLU A 69 -2.86 -12.81 16.02
N ALA A 70 -3.82 -12.32 15.22
CA ALA A 70 -5.11 -12.98 15.05
C ALA A 70 -4.98 -14.38 14.42
N ALA A 71 -4.13 -14.54 13.40
CA ALA A 71 -3.87 -15.82 12.74
C ALA A 71 -3.31 -16.86 13.72
N VAL A 72 -2.37 -16.47 14.58
CA VAL A 72 -1.77 -17.36 15.58
C VAL A 72 -2.77 -17.67 16.69
N LYS A 73 -3.43 -16.66 17.26
CA LYS A 73 -4.37 -16.84 18.38
C LYS A 73 -5.62 -17.64 17.99
N LYS A 74 -6.08 -17.51 16.73
CA LYS A 74 -7.31 -18.15 16.24
C LYS A 74 -7.06 -19.34 15.32
N LEU A 75 -5.79 -19.70 15.09
CA LEU A 75 -5.40 -20.73 14.11
C LEU A 75 -6.02 -20.50 12.72
N ASP A 76 -6.06 -19.24 12.29
CA ASP A 76 -6.72 -18.83 11.05
C ASP A 76 -5.73 -18.79 9.88
N GLY A 77 -5.76 -19.85 9.06
CA GLY A 77 -4.94 -19.96 7.86
C GLY A 77 -5.26 -18.90 6.79
N GLY A 78 -6.46 -18.32 6.78
CA GLY A 78 -6.84 -17.23 5.88
C GLY A 78 -6.10 -15.95 6.22
N GLN A 79 -6.06 -15.59 7.49
CA GLN A 79 -5.28 -14.43 7.98
C GLN A 79 -3.78 -14.62 7.75
N LEU A 80 -3.27 -15.84 7.92
CA LEU A 80 -1.87 -16.14 7.63
C LEU A 80 -1.52 -15.93 6.15
N ARG A 81 -2.41 -16.34 5.22
CA ARG A 81 -2.22 -16.07 3.78
C ARG A 81 -2.23 -14.58 3.48
N LEU A 82 -3.15 -13.82 4.09
CA LEU A 82 -3.21 -12.36 3.93
C LEU A 82 -1.90 -11.68 4.35
N VAL A 83 -1.36 -12.05 5.51
CA VAL A 83 -0.06 -11.53 6.00
C VAL A 83 1.07 -11.85 5.02
N ARG A 84 1.13 -13.09 4.50
CA ARG A 84 2.15 -13.48 3.52
C ARG A 84 2.05 -12.68 2.23
N SER A 85 0.85 -12.51 1.68
CA SER A 85 0.63 -11.71 0.48
C SER A 85 1.00 -10.23 0.72
N ALA A 86 0.60 -9.66 1.85
CA ALA A 86 0.93 -8.27 2.20
C ALA A 86 2.45 -8.06 2.36
N LEU A 87 3.15 -9.00 2.99
CA LEU A 87 4.61 -8.98 3.12
C LEU A 87 5.32 -9.06 1.77
N HIS A 88 4.82 -9.91 0.87
CA HIS A 88 5.32 -10.04 -0.49
C HIS A 88 5.15 -8.74 -1.28
N GLU A 89 3.92 -8.21 -1.35
CA GLU A 89 3.60 -6.97 -2.05
C GLU A 89 4.39 -5.77 -1.51
N ARG A 90 4.54 -5.68 -0.18
CA ARG A 90 5.38 -4.65 0.44
C ARG A 90 6.80 -4.67 -0.09
N ARG A 91 7.42 -5.85 -0.21
CA ARG A 91 8.77 -5.96 -0.77
C ARG A 91 8.78 -5.61 -2.25
N THR A 92 7.81 -6.08 -3.01
CA THR A 92 7.69 -5.78 -4.45
C THR A 92 7.62 -4.27 -4.67
N LEU A 93 6.77 -3.55 -3.93
CA LEU A 93 6.65 -2.09 -4.04
C LEU A 93 7.95 -1.36 -3.65
N LEU A 94 8.67 -1.84 -2.64
CA LEU A 94 9.99 -1.33 -2.27
C LEU A 94 11.03 -1.52 -3.38
N ASP A 95 10.94 -2.61 -4.15
CA ASP A 95 11.85 -2.92 -5.24
C ASP A 95 11.50 -2.15 -6.54
N ILE A 96 10.22 -2.06 -6.91
CA ILE A 96 9.79 -1.48 -8.19
C ILE A 96 9.59 0.04 -8.14
N ALA A 97 9.31 0.60 -6.96
CA ALA A 97 9.04 2.03 -6.76
C ALA A 97 9.85 2.62 -5.59
N PRO A 98 11.18 2.49 -5.57
CA PRO A 98 12.03 2.97 -4.45
C PRO A 98 12.02 4.51 -4.30
N HIS A 99 11.56 5.23 -5.33
CA HIS A 99 11.40 6.68 -5.30
C HIS A 99 10.09 7.14 -4.62
N LEU A 100 9.13 6.24 -4.42
CA LEU A 100 7.85 6.49 -3.75
C LEU A 100 7.69 5.72 -2.45
N THR A 101 8.60 4.79 -2.18
CA THR A 101 8.53 3.90 -1.03
C THR A 101 9.83 3.92 -0.27
N ARG A 102 9.76 3.67 1.02
CA ARG A 102 10.94 3.52 1.87
C ARG A 102 10.64 2.61 3.03
N ARG A 103 11.69 1.99 3.56
CA ARG A 103 11.63 1.34 4.86
C ARG A 103 11.51 2.41 5.95
N VAL A 104 10.67 2.14 6.96
CA VAL A 104 10.53 2.97 8.16
C VAL A 104 10.72 2.09 9.42
N PRO A 105 11.59 2.49 10.38
CA PRO A 105 11.62 1.86 11.69
C PRO A 105 10.40 2.29 12.52
N LEU A 106 9.77 1.34 13.19
CA LEU A 106 8.67 1.55 14.13
C LEU A 106 9.08 1.09 15.52
N LEU A 107 8.71 1.86 16.54
CA LEU A 107 9.04 1.60 17.94
C LEU A 107 7.76 1.32 18.72
N THR A 108 7.72 0.16 19.38
CA THR A 108 6.67 -0.18 20.35
C THR A 108 7.24 0.00 21.76
N PRO A 109 6.94 1.11 22.46
CA PRO A 109 7.42 1.34 23.82
C PRO A 109 6.74 0.37 24.79
N LEU A 110 7.47 -0.04 25.83
CA LEU A 110 7.06 -1.06 26.80
C LEU A 110 7.12 -0.48 28.22
N TYR A 111 6.09 -0.69 29.02
CA TYR A 111 6.00 -0.18 30.39
C TYR A 111 5.87 -1.31 31.44
N GLN A 112 5.64 -2.54 31.00
CA GLN A 112 5.59 -3.73 31.83
C GLN A 112 6.61 -4.76 31.33
N TRP A 113 7.28 -5.46 32.26
CA TRP A 113 8.36 -6.39 31.91
C TRP A 113 7.91 -7.57 31.04
N TRP A 114 6.67 -8.04 31.19
CA TRP A 114 6.14 -9.16 30.40
C TRP A 114 5.85 -8.77 28.94
N GLU A 115 5.70 -7.48 28.63
CA GLU A 115 5.46 -7.01 27.26
C GLU A 115 6.68 -7.26 26.37
N ALA A 116 7.90 -7.21 26.94
CA ALA A 116 9.14 -7.43 26.20
C ALA A 116 9.21 -8.82 25.53
N PRO A 117 9.09 -9.95 26.25
CA PRO A 117 9.08 -11.26 25.60
C PRO A 117 7.86 -11.44 24.67
N TYR A 118 6.70 -10.85 24.98
CA TYR A 118 5.51 -10.94 24.14
C TYR A 118 5.71 -10.27 22.77
N TYR A 119 6.00 -8.97 22.75
CA TYR A 119 6.16 -8.21 21.51
C TYR A 119 7.40 -8.66 20.73
N LEU A 120 8.50 -8.96 21.42
CA LEU A 120 9.72 -9.41 20.74
C LEU A 120 9.47 -10.75 20.04
N THR A 121 8.82 -11.71 20.69
CA THR A 121 8.53 -13.02 20.07
C THR A 121 7.57 -12.89 18.90
N GLY A 122 6.49 -12.11 19.07
CA GLY A 122 5.52 -11.87 17.98
C GLY A 122 6.17 -11.21 16.76
N LEU A 123 7.03 -10.21 16.98
CA LEU A 123 7.75 -9.52 15.91
C LEU A 123 8.89 -10.37 15.31
N LYS A 124 9.52 -11.26 16.08
CA LYS A 124 10.47 -12.24 15.53
C LYS A 124 9.76 -13.28 14.66
N LEU A 125 8.57 -13.72 15.04
CA LEU A 125 7.74 -14.58 14.19
C LEU A 125 7.35 -13.86 12.90
N TYR A 126 7.00 -12.57 12.99
CA TYR A 126 6.73 -11.72 11.83
C TYR A 126 7.96 -11.60 10.91
N ASP A 127 9.15 -11.34 11.48
CA ASP A 127 10.41 -11.32 10.73
C ASP A 127 10.66 -12.65 10.01
N LEU A 128 10.41 -13.78 10.68
CA LEU A 128 10.58 -15.12 10.13
C LEU A 128 9.62 -15.39 8.97
N LEU A 129 8.36 -14.99 9.11
CA LEU A 129 7.36 -15.08 8.03
C LEU A 129 7.69 -14.18 6.84
N SER A 130 8.38 -13.06 7.08
CA SER A 130 8.95 -12.23 6.02
C SER A 130 10.26 -12.78 5.44
N GLY A 131 10.66 -14.00 5.78
CA GLY A 131 11.99 -14.57 5.55
C GLY A 131 12.58 -14.43 4.14
N GLY A 132 13.92 -14.56 4.07
CA GLY A 132 14.68 -14.46 2.83
C GLY A 132 14.70 -13.02 2.28
N ARG A 133 14.27 -12.86 1.02
CA ARG A 133 14.29 -11.59 0.28
C ARG A 133 13.25 -10.57 0.78
N PHE A 134 12.18 -11.00 1.46
CA PHE A 134 11.07 -10.12 1.86
C PHE A 134 11.30 -9.39 3.19
N ARG A 135 12.37 -9.74 3.91
CA ARG A 135 12.72 -9.13 5.20
C ARG A 135 13.35 -7.76 4.95
N ILE A 136 12.81 -6.74 5.60
CA ILE A 136 13.29 -5.35 5.45
C ILE A 136 14.08 -4.83 6.66
N GLY A 137 14.19 -5.65 7.70
CA GLY A 137 15.00 -5.40 8.88
C GLY A 137 14.72 -6.44 9.96
N ALA A 138 15.59 -6.54 10.96
CA ALA A 138 15.37 -7.44 12.09
C ALA A 138 14.77 -6.67 13.26
N SER A 139 13.78 -7.28 13.90
CA SER A 139 13.18 -6.80 15.12
C SER A 139 14.17 -6.90 16.28
N THR A 140 14.30 -5.83 17.07
CA THR A 140 15.34 -5.69 18.11
C THR A 140 14.75 -5.04 19.35
N PHE A 141 15.13 -5.53 20.52
CA PHE A 141 14.84 -4.84 21.77
C PHE A 141 15.84 -3.69 21.96
N LEU A 142 15.36 -2.56 22.46
CA LEU A 142 16.16 -1.40 22.84
C LEU A 142 15.96 -1.11 24.32
N SER A 143 17.06 -0.79 25.02
CA SER A 143 17.01 -0.35 26.42
C SER A 143 16.25 0.98 26.56
N PRO A 144 15.73 1.30 27.76
CA PRO A 144 15.07 2.58 28.03
C PRO A 144 15.86 3.80 27.55
N ASP A 145 17.16 3.85 27.86
CA ASP A 145 18.03 4.97 27.47
C ASP A 145 18.11 5.15 25.96
N ARG A 146 18.23 4.05 25.20
CA ARG A 146 18.26 4.09 23.73
C ARG A 146 16.90 4.45 23.13
N THR A 147 15.81 4.02 23.76
CA THR A 147 14.46 4.41 23.33
C THR A 147 14.25 5.91 23.48
N VAL A 148 14.65 6.48 24.62
CA VAL A 148 14.51 7.92 24.90
C VAL A 148 15.44 8.75 24.02
N GLU A 149 16.64 8.25 23.69
CA GLU A 149 17.53 8.91 22.73
C GLU A 149 16.87 9.04 21.34
N LEU A 150 16.11 8.03 20.90
CA LEU A 150 15.40 8.05 19.61
C LEU A 150 14.10 8.86 19.64
N VAL A 151 13.39 8.89 20.77
CA VAL A 151 12.12 9.61 20.94
C VAL A 151 12.12 10.33 22.30
N PRO A 152 12.73 11.54 22.37
CA PRO A 152 12.91 12.27 23.63
C PRO A 152 11.61 12.63 24.35
N GLU A 153 10.52 12.80 23.61
CA GLU A 153 9.18 13.17 24.09
C GLU A 153 8.42 11.99 24.74
N LEU A 154 8.98 10.78 24.68
CA LEU A 154 8.34 9.59 25.25
C LEU A 154 8.30 9.68 26.78
N LYS A 155 7.18 9.22 27.39
CA LYS A 155 7.07 9.11 28.85
C LYS A 155 8.16 8.18 29.40
N ARG A 156 9.08 8.75 30.19
CA ARG A 156 10.21 8.01 30.78
C ARG A 156 9.82 7.19 32.00
N GLU A 157 8.89 7.71 32.79
CA GLU A 157 8.43 7.06 34.01
C GLU A 157 7.82 5.69 33.68
N GLY A 158 8.38 4.63 34.27
CA GLY A 158 7.93 3.25 34.08
C GLY A 158 8.43 2.57 32.81
N LEU A 159 9.14 3.27 31.91
CA LEU A 159 9.64 2.72 30.65
C LEU A 159 10.61 1.55 30.90
N LYS A 160 10.33 0.39 30.31
CA LYS A 160 11.18 -0.82 30.37
C LYS A 160 12.03 -1.01 29.13
N GLY A 161 11.71 -0.30 28.05
CA GLY A 161 12.43 -0.30 26.78
C GLY A 161 11.46 -0.17 25.62
N SER A 162 11.88 -0.63 24.44
CA SER A 162 11.00 -0.74 23.27
C SER A 162 11.39 -1.91 22.39
N VAL A 163 10.43 -2.43 21.63
CA VAL A 163 10.77 -3.28 20.48
C VAL A 163 10.74 -2.44 19.22
N ARG A 164 11.88 -2.37 18.54
CA ARG A 164 12.01 -1.78 17.21
C ARG A 164 11.78 -2.86 16.16
N TYR A 165 10.88 -2.60 15.22
CA TYR A 165 10.69 -3.42 14.02
C TYR A 165 10.61 -2.52 12.78
N PHE A 166 10.47 -3.10 11.59
CA PHE A 166 10.49 -2.36 10.33
C PHE A 166 9.25 -2.61 9.49
N ASP A 167 8.72 -1.53 8.94
CA ASP A 167 7.66 -1.58 7.94
C ASP A 167 7.98 -0.74 6.69
N GLY A 168 7.08 -0.77 5.71
CA GLY A 168 7.15 0.11 4.56
C GLY A 168 6.33 1.38 4.76
N GLN A 169 6.80 2.49 4.23
CA GLN A 169 6.06 3.74 4.06
C GLN A 169 6.03 4.08 2.57
N PHE A 170 4.98 4.74 2.11
CA PHE A 170 4.85 5.16 0.73
C PHE A 170 4.08 6.47 0.60
N ASP A 171 4.26 7.15 -0.54
CA ASP A 171 3.38 8.24 -0.95
C ASP A 171 2.19 7.66 -1.73
N ASP A 172 1.01 7.69 -1.11
CA ASP A 172 -0.18 7.02 -1.61
C ASP A 172 -0.74 7.69 -2.88
N ALA A 173 -0.93 9.01 -2.86
CA ALA A 173 -1.38 9.76 -4.03
C ALA A 173 -0.38 9.65 -5.19
N ARG A 174 0.93 9.81 -4.94
CA ARG A 174 1.93 9.71 -6.01
C ARG A 174 2.05 8.29 -6.57
N MET A 175 1.82 7.25 -5.77
CA MET A 175 1.77 5.88 -6.27
C MET A 175 0.64 5.71 -7.29
N VAL A 176 -0.55 6.22 -7.00
CA VAL A 176 -1.68 6.18 -7.95
C VAL A 176 -1.32 6.91 -9.24
N ILE A 177 -0.75 8.11 -9.16
CA ILE A 177 -0.31 8.87 -10.34
C ILE A 177 0.75 8.11 -11.14
N ALA A 178 1.73 7.47 -10.48
CA ALA A 178 2.75 6.69 -11.16
C ALA A 178 2.16 5.50 -11.92
N ILE A 179 1.21 4.78 -11.31
CA ILE A 179 0.48 3.68 -11.94
C ILE A 179 -0.33 4.18 -13.14
N LEU A 180 -1.11 5.25 -12.99
CA LEU A 180 -1.90 5.83 -14.09
C LEU A 180 -1.03 6.34 -15.24
N ARG A 181 0.11 6.97 -14.93
CA ARG A 181 1.08 7.39 -15.95
C ARG A 181 1.63 6.19 -16.70
N ARG A 182 1.90 5.07 -16.02
CA ARG A 182 2.32 3.83 -16.69
C ARG A 182 1.19 3.27 -17.54
N ALA A 183 -0.04 3.21 -17.04
CA ALA A 183 -1.20 2.74 -17.80
C ALA A 183 -1.39 3.55 -19.09
N ALA A 184 -1.27 4.88 -19.01
CA ALA A 184 -1.33 5.75 -20.19
C ALA A 184 -0.17 5.50 -21.17
N ALA A 185 1.04 5.17 -20.68
CA ALA A 185 2.16 4.76 -21.51
C ALA A 185 1.93 3.40 -22.21
N GLU A 186 1.16 2.49 -21.59
CA GLU A 186 0.69 1.24 -22.20
C GLU A 186 -0.53 1.44 -23.13
N GLY A 187 -0.95 2.70 -23.37
CA GLY A 187 -2.00 3.05 -24.33
C GLY A 187 -3.39 3.33 -23.74
N ALA A 188 -3.58 3.12 -22.43
CA ALA A 188 -4.86 3.40 -21.76
C ALA A 188 -5.26 4.87 -21.86
N VAL A 189 -6.55 5.13 -22.10
CA VAL A 189 -7.12 6.47 -22.06
C VAL A 189 -7.56 6.75 -20.63
N VAL A 190 -6.86 7.65 -19.93
CA VAL A 190 -7.18 8.02 -18.55
C VAL A 190 -7.68 9.47 -18.48
N VAL A 191 -8.84 9.70 -17.87
CA VAL A 191 -9.47 11.03 -17.78
C VAL A 191 -9.98 11.30 -16.37
N ASN A 192 -9.57 12.42 -15.78
CA ASN A 192 -10.13 12.95 -14.53
C ASN A 192 -11.15 14.08 -14.81
N HIS A 193 -11.92 14.43 -13.78
CA HIS A 193 -13.05 15.37 -13.87
C HIS A 193 -14.07 14.97 -14.95
N ALA A 194 -14.37 13.68 -15.06
CA ALA A 194 -15.31 13.07 -15.98
C ALA A 194 -16.16 12.04 -15.24
N ALA A 195 -17.31 12.50 -14.73
CA ALA A 195 -18.22 11.65 -13.96
C ALA A 195 -19.06 10.75 -14.88
N VAL A 196 -19.11 9.46 -14.57
CA VAL A 196 -20.09 8.54 -15.17
C VAL A 196 -21.43 8.73 -14.47
N THR A 197 -22.45 9.14 -15.21
CA THR A 197 -23.79 9.44 -14.68
C THR A 197 -24.80 8.33 -14.95
N ALA A 198 -24.58 7.51 -15.97
CA ALA A 198 -25.43 6.38 -16.32
C ALA A 198 -24.67 5.35 -17.16
N LEU A 199 -25.13 4.09 -17.10
CA LEU A 199 -24.72 3.04 -18.02
C LEU A 199 -25.88 2.71 -18.95
N ARG A 200 -25.64 2.71 -20.25
CA ARG A 200 -26.63 2.31 -21.26
C ARG A 200 -26.25 0.97 -21.85
N LYS A 201 -27.05 -0.06 -21.56
CA LYS A 201 -26.86 -1.39 -22.13
C LYS A 201 -27.61 -1.48 -23.46
N GLN A 202 -26.92 -1.88 -24.52
CA GLN A 202 -27.50 -2.19 -25.82
C GLN A 202 -27.13 -3.62 -26.19
N GLY A 203 -28.09 -4.43 -26.65
CA GLY A 203 -27.80 -5.73 -27.28
C GLY A 203 -27.68 -6.96 -26.37
N GLY A 204 -27.74 -6.84 -25.04
CA GLY A 204 -27.79 -8.01 -24.12
C GLY A 204 -26.43 -8.58 -23.75
#